data_AF-A0A8T9CEX8-F1
#
_entry.id   AF-A0A8T9CEX8-F1
#
_cell.length_a   1.000
_cell.length_b   1.000
_cell.length_c   1.000
_cell.angle_alpha   90.00
_cell.angle_beta   90.00
_cell.angle_gamma   90.00
#
_symmetry.space_group_name_H-M   'P 1'
#
loop_
_entity.id
_entity.type
_entity.pdbx_description
1 polymer ?
#
loop_
_entity_poly.entity_id
_entity_poly.type
_entity_poly.pdbx_seq_one_letter_code
_entity_poly.pdbx_strand_id
1 'polypeptide(L)'
;MSKLSSSLKALISAPFARPNTLPAPPQVRSVYERLRKEASAKNVGTSAWLTLSTATTMTMNSPDGLKELYNIATDSSKDKAHSVATAELMREVGLKCIGFNGVPRTINCLGAFRAGLPSEIVSSLSTKPTRQSSPANISSILSRGAGLWKSIYHPFDQKLFSKLAESHPDLPVFIVNHEYGALFADPEQRGLVTGGKVGRVLTSIVAVAGLRSQTGVGPQVTSHVFGLRKAYEDGSYKAEGESPVEGGEWLASDEGNIWLLESVDSIVEALSEGQGTSFAPGIKAKL
;
A
#
# COMPACT_ATOMS: atom_id res chain seq x y z
N MET A 1 2.74 6.92 -36.91
CA MET A 1 3.27 6.08 -35.82
C MET A 1 4.33 5.15 -36.40
N SER A 2 5.53 5.10 -35.81
CA SER A 2 6.55 4.13 -36.21
C SER A 2 6.08 2.72 -35.85
N LYS A 3 6.22 1.75 -36.78
CA LYS A 3 5.90 0.34 -36.51
C LYS A 3 7.11 -0.33 -35.88
N LEU A 4 6.92 -1.02 -34.75
CA LEU A 4 7.97 -1.86 -34.16
C LEU A 4 8.22 -3.08 -35.05
N SER A 5 9.50 -3.43 -35.24
CA SER A 5 9.90 -4.66 -35.93
C SER A 5 9.46 -5.89 -35.12
N SER A 6 9.30 -7.03 -35.80
CA SER A 6 8.94 -8.29 -35.15
C SER A 6 9.97 -8.71 -34.09
N SER A 7 11.27 -8.53 -34.38
CA SER A 7 12.35 -8.85 -33.43
C SER A 7 12.28 -8.00 -32.16
N LEU A 8 11.95 -6.70 -32.29
CA LEU A 8 11.79 -5.83 -31.12
C LEU A 8 10.59 -6.23 -30.27
N LYS A 9 9.45 -6.56 -30.90
CA LYS A 9 8.25 -7.05 -30.18
C LYS A 9 8.54 -8.35 -29.43
N ALA A 10 9.28 -9.27 -30.07
CA ALA A 10 9.69 -10.54 -29.46
C ALA A 10 10.60 -10.30 -28.24
N LEU A 11 11.55 -9.37 -28.34
CA LEU A 11 12.44 -9.05 -27.23
C LEU A 11 11.72 -8.40 -26.04
N ILE A 12 10.81 -7.46 -26.29
CA ILE A 12 9.97 -6.84 -25.25
C ILE A 12 9.13 -7.89 -24.51
N SER A 13 8.63 -8.89 -25.25
CA SER A 13 7.76 -9.95 -24.72
C SER A 13 8.53 -11.18 -24.24
N ALA A 14 9.86 -11.10 -24.14
CA ALA A 14 10.69 -12.28 -23.87
C ALA A 14 10.41 -12.84 -22.46
N PRO A 15 10.28 -14.17 -22.28
CA PRO A 15 9.91 -14.76 -21.00
C PRO A 15 10.85 -14.40 -19.83
N PHE A 16 12.16 -14.30 -20.10
CA PHE A 16 13.15 -13.95 -19.08
C PHE A 16 12.98 -12.51 -18.54
N ALA A 17 12.37 -11.61 -19.33
CA ALA A 17 12.09 -10.24 -18.92
C ALA A 17 10.85 -10.14 -18.02
N ARG A 18 10.07 -11.24 -17.88
CA ARG A 18 8.83 -11.32 -17.10
C ARG A 18 7.89 -10.13 -17.38
N PRO A 19 7.48 -9.92 -18.64
CA PRO A 19 6.77 -8.71 -19.07
C PRO A 19 5.33 -8.60 -18.54
N ASN A 20 4.78 -9.69 -18.01
CA ASN A 20 3.38 -9.78 -17.59
C ASN A 20 3.23 -9.62 -16.07
N THR A 21 2.00 -9.34 -15.65
CA THR A 21 1.61 -9.36 -14.23
C THR A 21 1.74 -10.76 -13.64
N LEU A 22 1.92 -10.84 -12.33
CA LEU A 22 1.98 -12.10 -11.60
C LEU A 22 0.55 -12.66 -11.46
N PRO A 23 0.25 -13.87 -11.97
CA PRO A 23 -1.07 -14.47 -11.81
C PRO A 23 -1.37 -14.73 -10.33
N ALA A 24 -2.65 -14.89 -9.99
CA ALA A 24 -3.07 -15.32 -8.65
C ALA A 24 -3.15 -16.85 -8.62
N PRO A 25 -2.23 -17.54 -7.92
CA PRO A 25 -2.30 -18.99 -7.84
C PRO A 25 -3.40 -19.41 -6.84
N PRO A 26 -4.03 -20.59 -7.00
CA PRO A 26 -5.21 -20.98 -6.20
C PRO A 26 -5.00 -20.91 -4.68
N GLN A 27 -3.78 -21.18 -4.20
CA GLN A 27 -3.44 -21.13 -2.78
C GLN A 27 -3.46 -19.71 -2.17
N VAL A 28 -3.39 -18.64 -2.97
CA VAL A 28 -3.38 -17.28 -2.39
C VAL A 28 -4.69 -16.98 -1.65
N ARG A 29 -5.81 -17.55 -2.14
CA ARG A 29 -7.12 -17.42 -1.51
C ARG A 29 -7.12 -17.97 -0.09
N SER A 30 -6.56 -19.16 0.13
CA SER A 30 -6.51 -19.77 1.46
C SER A 30 -5.63 -18.98 2.43
N VAL A 31 -4.56 -18.36 1.93
CA VAL A 31 -3.72 -17.44 2.72
C VAL A 31 -4.50 -16.20 3.13
N TYR A 32 -5.21 -15.53 2.23
CA TYR A 32 -6.04 -14.38 2.59
C TYR A 32 -7.16 -14.74 3.58
N GLU A 33 -7.84 -15.87 3.39
CA GLU A 33 -8.88 -16.33 4.33
C GLU A 33 -8.30 -16.66 5.71
N ARG A 34 -7.10 -17.27 5.76
CA ARG A 34 -6.39 -17.52 7.02
C ARG A 34 -6.02 -16.21 7.70
N LEU A 35 -5.46 -15.24 6.98
CA LEU A 35 -5.12 -13.92 7.53
C LEU A 35 -6.35 -13.19 8.06
N ARG A 36 -7.48 -13.24 7.35
CA ARG A 36 -8.76 -12.68 7.83
C ARG A 36 -9.18 -13.30 9.18
N LYS A 37 -9.07 -14.62 9.31
CA LYS A 37 -9.40 -15.34 10.56
C LYS A 37 -8.43 -15.01 11.69
N GLU A 38 -7.14 -14.98 11.41
CA GLU A 38 -6.10 -14.62 12.38
C GLU A 38 -6.27 -13.18 12.87
N ALA A 39 -6.54 -12.24 11.96
CA ALA A 39 -6.81 -10.85 12.27
C ALA A 39 -8.02 -10.74 13.21
N SER A 40 -9.12 -11.40 12.88
CA SER A 40 -10.31 -11.45 13.74
C SER A 40 -10.01 -12.02 15.13
N ALA A 41 -9.24 -13.11 15.23
CA ALA A 41 -8.83 -13.70 16.51
C ALA A 41 -7.91 -12.80 17.36
N LYS A 42 -7.28 -11.80 16.74
CA LYS A 42 -6.40 -10.80 17.38
C LYS A 42 -7.07 -9.44 17.55
N ASN A 43 -8.38 -9.35 17.26
CA ASN A 43 -9.14 -8.08 17.23
C ASN A 43 -8.52 -7.04 16.29
N VAL A 44 -7.94 -7.48 15.17
CA VAL A 44 -7.47 -6.60 14.09
C VAL A 44 -8.59 -6.43 13.09
N GLY A 45 -9.06 -5.20 12.93
CA GLY A 45 -10.21 -4.88 12.09
C GLY A 45 -9.95 -5.01 10.59
N THR A 46 -11.04 -5.00 9.82
CA THR A 46 -11.00 -5.20 8.36
C THR A 46 -10.09 -4.22 7.65
N SER A 47 -10.08 -2.95 8.05
CA SER A 47 -9.27 -1.93 7.39
C SER A 47 -7.77 -2.21 7.48
N ALA A 48 -7.28 -2.75 8.60
CA ALA A 48 -5.86 -3.00 8.82
C ALA A 48 -5.34 -4.20 8.02
N TRP A 49 -6.00 -5.36 8.13
CA TRP A 49 -5.55 -6.55 7.39
C TRP A 49 -5.80 -6.40 5.88
N LEU A 50 -6.89 -5.75 5.47
CA LEU A 50 -7.11 -5.48 4.06
C LEU A 50 -6.06 -4.51 3.49
N THR A 51 -5.63 -3.51 4.27
CA THR A 51 -4.57 -2.59 3.86
C THR A 51 -3.26 -3.33 3.63
N LEU A 52 -2.80 -4.15 4.59
CA LEU A 52 -1.54 -4.88 4.44
C LEU A 52 -1.61 -5.84 3.24
N SER A 53 -2.72 -6.60 3.10
CA SER A 53 -2.87 -7.56 2.02
C SER A 53 -2.96 -6.89 0.65
N THR A 54 -3.62 -5.73 0.56
CA THR A 54 -3.69 -4.95 -0.68
C THR A 54 -2.31 -4.44 -1.07
N ALA A 55 -1.59 -3.81 -0.13
CA ALA A 55 -0.28 -3.22 -0.40
C ALA A 55 0.77 -4.27 -0.82
N THR A 56 0.75 -5.45 -0.19
CA THR A 56 1.60 -6.58 -0.60
C THR A 56 1.26 -7.07 -2.01
N THR A 57 -0.02 -7.33 -2.28
CA THR A 57 -0.48 -7.84 -3.58
C THR A 57 -0.23 -6.86 -4.73
N MET A 58 -0.41 -5.55 -4.47
CA MET A 58 -0.05 -4.47 -5.39
C MET A 58 1.44 -4.49 -5.71
N THR A 59 2.30 -4.62 -4.70
CA THR A 59 3.76 -4.66 -4.87
C THR A 59 4.22 -5.88 -5.65
N MET A 60 3.58 -7.02 -5.42
CA MET A 60 3.78 -8.24 -6.19
C MET A 60 3.23 -8.17 -7.62
N ASN A 61 2.55 -7.08 -8.00
CA ASN A 61 1.97 -6.84 -9.33
C ASN A 61 1.01 -7.97 -9.74
N SER A 62 0.10 -8.35 -8.83
CA SER A 62 -0.88 -9.43 -9.03
C SER A 62 -2.33 -8.91 -9.01
N PRO A 63 -2.88 -8.47 -10.16
CA PRO A 63 -4.23 -7.91 -10.20
C PRO A 63 -5.34 -8.92 -9.90
N ASP A 64 -5.18 -10.18 -10.30
CA ASP A 64 -6.18 -11.21 -9.99
C ASP A 64 -6.18 -11.54 -8.48
N GLY A 65 -5.04 -11.39 -7.80
CA GLY A 65 -4.95 -11.54 -6.35
C GLY A 65 -5.75 -10.47 -5.63
N LEU A 66 -5.78 -9.25 -6.17
CA LEU A 66 -6.62 -8.17 -5.65
C LEU A 66 -8.11 -8.45 -5.81
N LYS A 67 -8.52 -9.09 -6.91
CA LYS A 67 -9.93 -9.48 -7.10
C LYS A 67 -10.34 -10.54 -6.08
N GLU A 68 -9.52 -11.57 -5.87
CA GLU A 68 -9.77 -12.58 -4.84
C GLU A 68 -9.82 -11.97 -3.44
N LEU A 69 -8.89 -11.08 -3.12
CA LEU A 69 -8.87 -10.37 -1.84
C LEU A 69 -10.14 -9.54 -1.62
N TYR A 70 -10.60 -8.81 -2.63
CA TYR A 70 -11.87 -8.07 -2.59
C TYR A 70 -13.06 -8.98 -2.35
N ASN A 71 -13.14 -10.11 -3.06
CA ASN A 71 -14.21 -11.08 -2.89
C ASN A 71 -14.24 -11.59 -1.43
N ILE A 72 -13.08 -11.94 -0.86
CA ILE A 72 -12.98 -12.42 0.54
C ILE A 72 -13.38 -11.34 1.55
N ALA A 73 -13.01 -10.08 1.31
CA ALA A 73 -13.31 -8.95 2.19
C ALA A 73 -14.79 -8.52 2.14
N THR A 74 -15.51 -8.89 1.07
CA THR A 74 -16.93 -8.57 0.88
C THR A 74 -17.86 -9.76 1.05
N ASP A 75 -17.34 -10.99 1.07
CA ASP A 75 -18.12 -12.24 1.15
C ASP A 75 -19.11 -12.30 2.32
N SER A 76 -18.71 -11.75 3.48
CA SER A 76 -19.55 -11.77 4.70
C SER A 76 -20.69 -10.75 4.69
N SER A 77 -20.73 -9.82 3.74
CA SER A 77 -21.72 -8.74 3.69
C SER A 77 -22.26 -8.54 2.29
N LYS A 78 -23.58 -8.67 2.13
CA LYS A 78 -24.28 -8.32 0.89
C LYS A 78 -24.56 -6.83 0.75
N ASP A 79 -24.08 -6.00 1.68
CA ASP A 79 -24.27 -4.56 1.63
C ASP A 79 -23.40 -3.94 0.51
N LYS A 80 -24.06 -3.22 -0.38
CA LYS A 80 -23.42 -2.48 -1.46
C LYS A 80 -22.51 -1.39 -0.91
N ALA A 81 -22.90 -0.71 0.17
CA ALA A 81 -22.09 0.38 0.73
C ALA A 81 -20.76 -0.15 1.31
N HIS A 82 -20.80 -1.24 2.07
CA HIS A 82 -19.60 -1.99 2.49
C HIS A 82 -18.71 -2.39 1.31
N SER A 83 -19.31 -2.92 0.25
CA SER A 83 -18.58 -3.37 -0.95
C SER A 83 -17.91 -2.21 -1.70
N VAL A 84 -18.56 -1.04 -1.76
CA VAL A 84 -17.98 0.18 -2.33
C VAL A 84 -16.87 0.72 -1.44
N ALA A 85 -17.08 0.80 -0.12
CA ALA A 85 -16.07 1.27 0.82
C ALA A 85 -14.80 0.40 0.80
N THR A 86 -14.98 -0.91 0.69
CA THR A 86 -13.89 -1.88 0.53
C THR A 86 -13.08 -1.61 -0.74
N ALA A 87 -13.76 -1.45 -1.89
CA ALA A 87 -13.10 -1.14 -3.14
C ALA A 87 -12.38 0.22 -3.10
N GLU A 88 -12.98 1.24 -2.48
CA GLU A 88 -12.38 2.56 -2.31
C GLU A 88 -11.12 2.54 -1.42
N LEU A 89 -11.13 1.76 -0.33
CA LEU A 89 -9.94 1.56 0.50
C LEU A 89 -8.82 0.88 -0.30
N MET A 90 -9.14 -0.20 -1.02
CA MET A 90 -8.14 -0.92 -1.83
C MET A 90 -7.56 -0.03 -2.92
N ARG A 91 -8.38 0.80 -3.57
CA ARG A 91 -7.94 1.79 -4.57
C ARG A 91 -7.01 2.83 -3.98
N GLU A 92 -7.32 3.34 -2.79
CA GLU A 92 -6.47 4.35 -2.15
C GLU A 92 -5.16 3.77 -1.64
N VAL A 93 -5.19 2.58 -1.03
CA VAL A 93 -3.98 1.84 -0.66
C VAL A 93 -3.12 1.60 -1.89
N GLY A 94 -3.72 1.12 -2.98
CA GLY A 94 -3.02 0.89 -4.24
C GLY A 94 -2.42 2.15 -4.84
N LEU A 95 -3.08 3.31 -4.74
CA LEU A 95 -2.51 4.58 -5.15
C LEU A 95 -1.28 4.93 -4.29
N LYS A 96 -1.38 4.83 -2.96
CA LYS A 96 -0.26 5.10 -2.05
C LYS A 96 0.92 4.16 -2.27
N CYS A 97 0.72 2.96 -2.79
CA CYS A 97 1.81 2.06 -3.15
C CYS A 97 2.79 2.63 -4.20
N ILE A 98 2.44 3.68 -4.95
CA ILE A 98 3.34 4.35 -5.90
C ILE A 98 4.69 4.69 -5.25
N GLY A 99 4.69 5.20 -4.01
CA GLY A 99 5.92 5.58 -3.30
C GLY A 99 6.82 4.41 -2.91
N PHE A 100 6.38 3.17 -3.10
CA PHE A 100 7.13 1.97 -2.75
C PHE A 100 7.39 1.06 -3.95
N ASN A 101 6.40 0.84 -4.82
CA ASN A 101 6.48 -0.12 -5.93
C ASN A 101 6.51 0.52 -7.34
N GLY A 102 6.34 1.85 -7.41
CA GLY A 102 6.36 2.61 -8.65
C GLY A 102 5.03 2.64 -9.42
N VAL A 103 4.93 3.64 -10.29
CA VAL A 103 3.72 3.91 -11.09
C VAL A 103 3.29 2.74 -11.99
N PRO A 104 4.18 2.01 -12.71
CA PRO A 104 3.75 0.97 -13.64
C PRO A 104 2.94 -0.17 -13.00
N ARG A 105 3.36 -0.67 -11.83
CA ARG A 105 2.63 -1.73 -11.11
C ARG A 105 1.29 -1.24 -10.60
N THR A 106 1.25 0.01 -10.14
CA THR A 106 0.01 0.68 -9.73
C THR A 106 -0.98 0.80 -10.88
N ILE A 107 -0.52 1.18 -12.09
CA ILE A 107 -1.35 1.25 -13.30
C ILE A 107 -1.95 -0.12 -13.62
N ASN A 108 -1.10 -1.16 -13.69
CA ASN A 108 -1.54 -2.52 -14.00
C ASN A 108 -2.61 -3.00 -13.02
N CYS A 109 -2.31 -2.88 -11.72
CA CYS A 109 -3.16 -3.40 -10.67
C CYS A 109 -4.48 -2.64 -10.56
N LEU A 110 -4.46 -1.30 -10.49
CA LEU A 110 -5.71 -0.52 -10.35
C LEU A 110 -6.58 -0.61 -11.60
N GLY A 111 -5.98 -0.66 -12.79
CA GLY A 111 -6.72 -0.82 -14.05
C GLY A 111 -7.46 -2.15 -14.10
N ALA A 112 -6.75 -3.26 -13.88
CA ALA A 112 -7.34 -4.59 -13.91
C ALA A 112 -8.26 -4.88 -12.71
N PHE A 113 -7.97 -4.29 -11.53
CA PHE A 113 -8.85 -4.37 -10.37
C PHE A 113 -10.21 -3.74 -10.68
N ARG A 114 -10.22 -2.48 -11.15
CA ARG A 114 -11.47 -1.80 -11.53
C ARG A 114 -12.24 -2.56 -12.61
N ALA A 115 -11.56 -3.14 -13.59
CA ALA A 115 -12.19 -3.92 -14.65
C ALA A 115 -12.79 -5.25 -14.17
N GLY A 116 -12.31 -5.79 -13.04
CA GLY A 116 -12.81 -7.04 -12.45
C GLY A 116 -13.92 -6.87 -11.42
N LEU A 117 -14.27 -5.63 -11.03
CA LEU A 117 -15.33 -5.37 -10.06
C LEU A 117 -16.72 -5.47 -10.70
N PRO A 118 -17.77 -5.82 -9.94
CA PRO A 118 -19.15 -5.77 -10.43
C PRO A 118 -19.56 -4.37 -10.91
N SER A 119 -20.38 -4.31 -11.96
CA SER A 119 -20.75 -3.05 -12.65
C SER A 119 -21.42 -2.02 -11.72
N GLU A 120 -22.23 -2.50 -10.79
CA GLU A 120 -22.95 -1.73 -9.78
C GLU A 120 -22.00 -1.14 -8.72
N ILE A 121 -20.87 -1.80 -8.46
CA ILE A 121 -19.81 -1.27 -7.61
C ILE A 121 -19.04 -0.22 -8.38
N VAL A 122 -18.59 -0.53 -9.60
CA VAL A 122 -17.82 0.37 -10.47
C VAL A 122 -18.54 1.71 -10.70
N SER A 123 -19.85 1.69 -10.92
CA SER A 123 -20.67 2.89 -11.10
C SER A 123 -20.86 3.73 -9.83
N SER A 124 -20.58 3.17 -8.65
CA SER A 124 -20.69 3.83 -7.36
C SER A 124 -19.36 4.32 -6.81
N LEU A 125 -18.26 4.04 -7.51
CA LEU A 125 -16.92 4.45 -7.14
C LEU A 125 -16.70 5.96 -7.35
N SER A 126 -15.83 6.54 -6.53
CA SER A 126 -15.36 7.92 -6.68
C SER A 126 -14.58 8.11 -7.99
N THR A 127 -14.98 9.16 -8.73
CA THR A 127 -14.43 9.54 -10.04
C THR A 127 -13.78 10.93 -10.05
N LYS A 128 -13.98 11.73 -8.99
CA LYS A 128 -13.42 13.08 -8.88
C LYS A 128 -11.98 13.04 -8.33
N PRO A 129 -11.01 13.69 -8.98
CA PRO A 129 -9.65 13.76 -8.46
C PRO A 129 -9.58 14.66 -7.22
N THR A 130 -8.87 14.20 -6.19
CA THR A 130 -8.72 14.92 -4.89
C THR A 130 -7.31 15.45 -4.63
N ARG A 131 -6.37 15.21 -5.57
CA ARG A 131 -4.94 15.53 -5.42
C ARG A 131 -4.43 16.51 -6.47
N GLN A 132 -5.33 17.20 -7.17
CA GLN A 132 -4.93 18.22 -8.14
C GLN A 132 -4.30 19.41 -7.42
N SER A 133 -3.03 19.68 -7.70
CA SER A 133 -2.32 20.85 -7.18
C SER A 133 -2.71 22.11 -7.95
N SER A 134 -2.72 23.23 -7.23
CA SER A 134 -2.95 24.57 -7.76
C SER A 134 -2.23 25.59 -6.87
N PRO A 135 -1.99 26.82 -7.35
CA PRO A 135 -1.45 27.88 -6.50
C PRO A 135 -2.27 28.11 -5.22
N ALA A 136 -3.57 27.84 -5.24
CA ALA A 136 -4.46 28.04 -4.10
C ALA A 136 -4.32 26.97 -2.99
N ASN A 137 -3.86 25.75 -3.31
CA ASN A 137 -3.82 24.64 -2.34
C ASN A 137 -2.42 24.07 -2.11
N ILE A 138 -1.40 24.49 -2.88
CA ILE A 138 -0.05 23.91 -2.81
C ILE A 138 0.55 24.06 -1.41
N SER A 139 0.40 25.21 -0.76
CA SER A 139 0.92 25.43 0.60
C SER A 139 0.31 24.47 1.62
N SER A 140 -0.98 24.14 1.49
CA SER A 140 -1.63 23.15 2.34
C SER A 140 -1.10 21.74 2.09
N ILE A 141 -0.90 21.35 0.82
CA ILE A 141 -0.29 20.05 0.46
C ILE A 141 1.10 19.91 1.09
N LEU A 142 1.95 20.93 0.98
CA LEU A 142 3.30 20.95 1.56
C LEU A 142 3.25 20.88 3.09
N SER A 143 2.35 21.63 3.72
CA SER A 143 2.18 21.62 5.18
C SER A 143 1.75 20.26 5.72
N ARG A 144 0.77 19.60 5.08
CA ARG A 144 0.36 18.25 5.46
C ARG A 144 1.47 17.22 5.26
N GLY A 145 2.26 17.35 4.19
CA GLY A 145 3.43 16.50 3.95
C GLY A 145 4.49 16.62 5.05
N ALA A 146 4.88 17.85 5.38
CA ALA A 146 5.81 18.13 6.47
C ALA A 146 5.27 17.66 7.83
N GLY A 147 3.96 17.84 8.07
CA GLY A 147 3.29 17.36 9.29
C GLY A 147 3.33 15.84 9.42
N LEU A 148 2.99 15.11 8.34
CA LEU A 148 3.04 13.65 8.32
C LEU A 148 4.47 13.12 8.48
N TRP A 149 5.44 13.71 7.77
CA TRP A 149 6.87 13.40 7.92
C TRP A 149 7.30 13.54 9.38
N LYS A 150 6.99 14.68 10.00
CA LYS A 150 7.33 14.94 11.41
C LYS A 150 6.66 13.93 12.33
N SER A 151 5.37 13.65 12.16
CA SER A 151 4.62 12.67 12.97
C SER A 151 5.21 11.26 12.89
N ILE A 152 5.82 10.88 11.77
CA ILE A 152 6.46 9.56 11.63
C ILE A 152 7.86 9.55 12.24
N TYR A 153 8.66 10.60 12.00
CA TYR A 153 10.10 10.56 12.26
C TYR A 153 10.58 11.33 13.50
N HIS A 154 9.75 12.17 14.14
CA HIS A 154 10.14 12.94 15.33
C HIS A 154 10.71 12.05 16.46
N PRO A 155 11.81 12.40 17.15
CA PRO A 155 12.60 13.63 17.04
C PRO A 155 13.70 13.60 15.97
N PHE A 156 13.73 12.58 15.11
CA PHE A 156 14.78 12.40 14.11
C PHE A 156 14.41 12.96 12.72
N ASP A 157 13.25 13.61 12.57
CA ASP A 157 12.74 14.10 11.29
C ASP A 157 13.72 15.05 10.58
N GLN A 158 14.30 16.02 11.31
CA GLN A 158 15.30 16.93 10.76
C GLN A 158 16.63 16.23 10.48
N LYS A 159 17.08 15.36 11.38
CA LYS A 159 18.33 14.62 11.21
C LYS A 159 18.27 13.70 9.98
N LEU A 160 17.14 13.02 9.77
CA LEU A 160 16.91 12.19 8.60
C LEU A 160 16.86 13.05 7.33
N PHE A 161 16.17 14.19 7.37
CA PHE A 161 16.16 15.15 6.25
C PHE A 161 17.58 15.57 5.86
N SER A 162 18.39 16.04 6.81
CA SER A 162 19.78 16.45 6.55
C SER A 162 20.62 15.30 5.99
N LYS A 163 20.49 14.09 6.56
CA LYS A 163 21.23 12.92 6.07
C LYS A 163 20.86 12.54 4.62
N LEU A 164 19.60 12.69 4.24
CA LEU A 164 19.17 12.47 2.85
C LEU A 164 19.74 13.57 1.93
N ALA A 165 19.78 14.82 2.40
CA ALA A 165 20.34 15.95 1.65
C ALA A 165 21.85 15.79 1.37
N GLU A 166 22.60 15.14 2.26
CA GLU A 166 24.02 14.80 2.04
C GLU A 166 24.24 13.91 0.82
N SER A 167 23.28 13.02 0.51
CA SER A 167 23.34 12.17 -0.68
C SER A 167 22.92 12.94 -1.94
N HIS A 168 21.87 13.75 -1.84
CA HIS A 168 21.43 14.67 -2.88
C HIS A 168 20.50 15.74 -2.29
N PRO A 169 20.73 17.05 -2.52
CA PRO A 169 19.96 18.12 -1.85
C PRO A 169 18.45 18.08 -2.16
N ASP A 170 18.07 17.68 -3.38
CA ASP A 170 16.66 17.59 -3.75
C ASP A 170 15.95 16.33 -3.23
N LEU A 171 16.68 15.30 -2.77
CA LEU A 171 16.08 14.03 -2.35
C LEU A 171 15.05 14.20 -1.22
N PRO A 172 15.40 14.79 -0.06
CA PRO A 172 14.41 14.96 1.00
C PRO A 172 13.32 15.98 0.64
N VAL A 173 13.63 16.97 -0.20
CA VAL A 173 12.63 17.92 -0.71
C VAL A 173 11.58 17.20 -1.54
N PHE A 174 12.01 16.32 -2.46
CA PHE A 174 11.10 15.52 -3.28
C PHE A 174 10.25 14.58 -2.42
N ILE A 175 10.88 13.84 -1.51
CA ILE A 175 10.19 12.91 -0.60
C ILE A 175 9.13 13.64 0.22
N VAL A 176 9.48 14.70 0.94
CA VAL A 176 8.53 15.38 1.82
C VAL A 176 7.39 16.03 1.03
N ASN A 177 7.70 16.71 -0.08
CA ASN A 177 6.69 17.48 -0.81
C ASN A 177 5.77 16.60 -1.66
N HIS A 178 6.33 15.59 -2.34
CA HIS A 178 5.60 14.82 -3.34
C HIS A 178 5.15 13.46 -2.82
N GLU A 179 6.02 12.74 -2.11
CA GLU A 179 5.63 11.45 -1.53
C GLU A 179 4.75 11.68 -0.30
N TYR A 180 5.23 12.44 0.70
CA TYR A 180 4.45 12.67 1.91
C TYR A 180 3.29 13.64 1.70
N GLY A 181 3.52 14.77 1.03
CA GLY A 181 2.50 15.79 0.82
C GLY A 181 1.43 15.40 -0.20
N ALA A 182 1.85 15.13 -1.44
CA ALA A 182 0.90 14.90 -2.53
C ALA A 182 0.31 13.47 -2.56
N LEU A 183 1.06 12.47 -2.08
CA LEU A 183 0.65 11.06 -2.17
C LEU A 183 0.15 10.48 -0.84
N PHE A 184 1.00 10.41 0.19
CA PHE A 184 0.74 9.68 1.43
C PHE A 184 -0.21 10.40 2.39
N ALA A 185 -0.12 11.72 2.52
CA ALA A 185 -1.11 12.47 3.27
C ALA A 185 -2.48 12.36 2.59
N ASP A 186 -3.54 12.16 3.39
CA ASP A 186 -4.88 12.20 2.84
C ASP A 186 -5.23 13.65 2.45
N PRO A 187 -5.91 13.85 1.31
CA PRO A 187 -6.41 15.16 0.93
C PRO A 187 -7.59 15.56 1.84
N GLU A 188 -7.68 16.85 2.16
CA GLU A 188 -8.72 17.41 3.06
C GLU A 188 -10.15 16.94 2.72
N GLN A 189 -10.50 16.90 1.44
CA GLN A 189 -11.87 16.58 1.00
C GLN A 189 -12.28 15.11 1.18
N ARG A 190 -11.34 14.19 1.43
CA ARG A 190 -11.68 12.76 1.66
C ARG A 190 -12.24 12.48 3.04
N GLY A 191 -12.14 13.42 3.98
CA GLY A 191 -12.80 13.31 5.29
C GLY A 191 -14.33 13.41 5.25
N LEU A 192 -14.93 13.77 4.11
CA LEU A 192 -16.36 14.13 4.04
C LEU A 192 -17.17 13.38 2.97
N VAL A 193 -16.55 12.81 1.94
CA VAL A 193 -17.28 12.27 0.78
C VAL A 193 -16.56 11.04 0.22
N THR A 194 -16.99 9.86 0.64
CA THR A 194 -16.86 8.57 -0.08
C THR A 194 -15.55 8.35 -0.82
N GLY A 195 -14.46 8.11 -0.10
CA GLY A 195 -13.21 7.61 -0.65
C GLY A 195 -12.42 7.03 0.52
N GLY A 196 -11.87 5.83 0.38
CA GLY A 196 -11.28 5.10 1.51
C GLY A 196 -10.14 5.92 2.10
N LYS A 197 -10.39 6.62 3.21
CA LYS A 197 -9.34 7.33 3.94
C LYS A 197 -8.43 6.25 4.54
N VAL A 198 -7.13 6.35 4.26
CA VAL A 198 -6.15 5.43 4.83
C VAL A 198 -5.67 5.95 6.18
N GLY A 199 -5.48 7.26 6.33
CA GLY A 199 -5.10 7.86 7.61
C GLY A 199 -3.66 7.55 8.02
N ARG A 200 -3.28 8.05 9.19
CA ARG A 200 -1.92 8.00 9.74
C ARG A 200 -1.43 6.59 10.01
N VAL A 201 -2.28 5.75 10.61
CA VAL A 201 -1.93 4.38 11.01
C VAL A 201 -1.85 3.46 9.80
N LEU A 202 -2.89 3.41 8.97
CA LEU A 202 -2.87 2.51 7.81
C LEU A 202 -1.82 2.94 6.79
N THR A 203 -1.44 4.23 6.71
CA THR A 203 -0.32 4.67 5.85
C THR A 203 1.01 4.05 6.29
N SER A 204 1.26 3.90 7.60
CA SER A 204 2.41 3.13 8.09
C SER A 204 2.30 1.65 7.70
N ILE A 205 1.11 1.04 7.76
CA ILE A 205 0.89 -0.35 7.32
C ILE A 205 1.15 -0.52 5.81
N VAL A 206 0.69 0.41 4.97
CA VAL A 206 1.00 0.43 3.52
C VAL A 206 2.50 0.45 3.30
N ALA A 207 3.22 1.30 4.02
CA ALA A 207 4.66 1.44 3.89
C ALA A 207 5.39 0.16 4.31
N VAL A 208 5.08 -0.40 5.48
CA VAL A 208 5.71 -1.65 5.95
C VAL A 208 5.43 -2.79 4.97
N ALA A 209 4.17 -2.96 4.53
CA ALA A 209 3.80 -4.01 3.60
C ALA A 209 4.47 -3.83 2.23
N GLY A 210 4.45 -2.62 1.66
CA GLY A 210 5.09 -2.31 0.39
C GLY A 210 6.60 -2.55 0.41
N LEU A 211 7.30 -2.01 1.41
CA LEU A 211 8.75 -2.12 1.55
C LEU A 211 9.19 -3.55 1.87
N ARG A 212 8.49 -4.26 2.76
CA ARG A 212 8.80 -5.67 3.06
C ARG A 212 8.62 -6.55 1.82
N SER A 213 7.57 -6.32 1.03
CA SER A 213 7.32 -7.01 -0.24
C SER A 213 8.30 -6.63 -1.35
N GLN A 214 8.99 -5.50 -1.23
CA GLN A 214 10.00 -5.08 -2.20
C GLN A 214 11.34 -5.78 -1.96
N THR A 215 11.65 -6.19 -0.73
CA THR A 215 12.97 -6.70 -0.30
C THR A 215 14.13 -5.71 -0.55
N GLY A 216 15.29 -5.93 0.08
CA GLY A 216 16.47 -5.05 -0.08
C GLY A 216 16.42 -3.66 0.59
N VAL A 217 15.32 -3.31 1.25
CA VAL A 217 15.07 -1.98 1.87
C VAL A 217 14.82 -2.08 3.39
N GLY A 218 15.57 -2.94 4.07
CA GLY A 218 15.44 -3.20 5.51
C GLY A 218 15.40 -1.95 6.41
N PRO A 219 16.32 -0.97 6.25
CA PRO A 219 16.29 0.26 7.03
C PRO A 219 14.98 1.05 6.92
N GLN A 220 14.37 1.06 5.73
CA GLN A 220 13.09 1.72 5.48
C GLN A 220 11.95 0.96 6.16
N VAL A 221 11.94 -0.38 6.09
CA VAL A 221 10.97 -1.22 6.83
C VAL A 221 11.05 -0.91 8.33
N THR A 222 12.24 -0.94 8.92
CA THR A 222 12.47 -0.59 10.32
C THR A 222 11.92 0.78 10.67
N SER A 223 12.18 1.77 9.82
CA SER A 223 11.74 3.14 10.05
C SER A 223 10.21 3.28 10.06
N HIS A 224 9.50 2.54 9.19
CA HIS A 224 8.04 2.57 9.16
C HIS A 224 7.38 1.71 10.24
N VAL A 225 8.05 0.65 10.72
CA VAL A 225 7.66 -0.07 11.94
C VAL A 225 7.69 0.89 13.14
N PHE A 226 8.79 1.61 13.35
CA PHE A 226 8.85 2.65 14.39
C PHE A 226 7.79 3.73 14.18
N GLY A 227 7.54 4.13 12.93
CA GLY A 227 6.48 5.08 12.59
C GLY A 227 5.07 4.61 12.97
N LEU A 228 4.78 3.30 12.89
CA LEU A 228 3.52 2.72 13.35
C LEU A 228 3.41 2.77 14.87
N ARG A 229 4.45 2.30 15.58
CA ARG A 229 4.49 2.27 17.05
C ARG A 229 4.31 3.66 17.65
N LYS A 230 5.08 4.61 17.12
CA LYS A 230 5.04 6.01 17.53
C LYS A 230 3.65 6.60 17.48
N ALA A 231 2.85 6.24 16.48
CA ALA A 231 1.50 6.78 16.35
C ALA A 231 0.67 6.53 17.60
N TYR A 232 0.86 5.38 18.26
CA TYR A 232 0.20 5.00 19.51
C TYR A 232 0.89 5.56 20.75
N GLU A 233 2.22 5.63 20.75
CA GLU A 233 3.01 6.20 21.85
C GLU A 233 2.74 7.71 22.05
N ASP A 234 2.65 8.48 20.95
CA ASP A 234 2.48 9.94 20.99
C ASP A 234 1.02 10.40 20.82
N GLY A 235 0.10 9.46 20.61
CA GLY A 235 -1.33 9.74 20.43
C GLY A 235 -1.71 10.31 19.07
N SER A 236 -0.81 10.40 18.09
CA SER A 236 -1.13 10.90 16.74
C SER A 236 -2.10 9.98 15.98
N TYR A 237 -2.29 8.73 16.40
CA TYR A 237 -3.32 7.83 15.87
C TYR A 237 -4.76 8.36 16.05
N LYS A 238 -4.98 9.23 17.04
CA LYS A 238 -6.28 9.83 17.38
C LYS A 238 -6.29 11.35 17.20
N ALA A 239 -5.37 11.88 16.39
CA ALA A 239 -5.38 13.29 16.02
C ALA A 239 -6.69 13.65 15.30
N GLU A 240 -7.03 14.94 15.28
CA GLU A 240 -8.26 15.42 14.64
C GLU A 240 -8.36 14.94 13.18
N GLY A 241 -9.52 14.37 12.84
CA GLY A 241 -9.79 13.82 11.52
C GLY A 241 -9.34 12.37 11.32
N GLU A 242 -8.53 11.77 12.21
CA GLU A 242 -8.15 10.36 12.13
C GLU A 242 -9.30 9.42 12.52
N SER A 243 -9.37 8.27 11.83
CA SER A 243 -10.35 7.23 12.14
C SER A 243 -9.68 6.16 13.01
N PRO A 244 -10.38 5.64 14.04
CA PRO A 244 -9.86 4.54 14.84
C PRO A 244 -9.50 3.34 13.97
N VAL A 245 -8.34 2.73 14.26
CA VAL A 245 -7.93 1.45 13.66
C VAL A 245 -8.06 0.37 14.71
N GLU A 246 -9.08 -0.47 14.56
CA GLU A 246 -9.33 -1.61 15.43
C GLU A 246 -8.13 -2.56 15.44
N GLY A 247 -7.65 -2.90 16.65
CA GLY A 247 -6.44 -3.70 16.86
C GLY A 247 -5.13 -2.95 16.60
N GLY A 248 -5.19 -1.65 16.33
CA GLY A 248 -4.01 -0.89 15.95
C GLY A 248 -2.96 -0.72 17.06
N GLU A 249 -3.37 -0.64 18.32
CA GLU A 249 -2.44 -0.63 19.47
C GLU A 249 -1.70 -1.97 19.59
N TRP A 250 -2.41 -3.09 19.39
CA TRP A 250 -1.78 -4.41 19.33
C TRP A 250 -0.83 -4.53 18.12
N LEU A 251 -1.23 -4.01 16.95
CA LEU A 251 -0.36 -3.95 15.77
C LEU A 251 0.91 -3.11 15.99
N ALA A 252 0.89 -2.19 16.95
CA ALA A 252 2.02 -1.38 17.38
C ALA A 252 2.88 -2.06 18.48
N SER A 253 2.57 -3.28 18.91
CA SER A 253 3.45 -4.07 19.78
C SER A 253 4.50 -4.85 18.99
N ASP A 254 5.46 -5.46 19.69
CA ASP A 254 6.44 -6.37 19.09
C ASP A 254 5.73 -7.56 18.41
N GLU A 255 4.77 -8.20 19.08
CA GLU A 255 3.99 -9.32 18.55
C GLU A 255 3.16 -8.91 17.33
N GLY A 256 2.54 -7.73 17.37
CA GLY A 256 1.77 -7.20 16.24
C GLY A 256 2.65 -6.87 15.04
N ASN A 257 3.83 -6.30 15.26
CA ASN A 257 4.79 -6.04 14.20
C ASN A 257 5.34 -7.34 13.58
N ILE A 258 5.63 -8.36 14.40
CA ILE A 258 6.04 -9.69 13.92
C ILE A 258 4.93 -10.27 13.03
N TRP A 259 3.68 -10.31 13.52
CA TRP A 259 2.56 -10.82 12.75
C TRP A 259 2.36 -10.07 11.44
N LEU A 260 2.52 -8.74 11.43
CA LEU A 260 2.39 -7.92 10.23
C LEU A 260 3.46 -8.28 9.19
N LEU A 261 4.72 -8.47 9.59
CA LEU A 261 5.80 -8.88 8.70
C LEU A 261 5.62 -10.31 8.17
N GLU A 262 5.26 -11.26 9.04
CA GLU A 262 5.00 -12.65 8.66
C GLU A 262 3.77 -12.76 7.73
N SER A 263 2.76 -11.92 7.93
CA SER A 263 1.59 -11.84 7.05
C SER A 263 1.99 -11.41 5.64
N VAL A 264 2.83 -10.39 5.52
CA VAL A 264 3.39 -9.94 4.24
C VAL A 264 4.17 -11.07 3.57
N ASP A 265 5.07 -11.71 4.30
CA ASP A 265 5.90 -12.79 3.77
C ASP A 265 5.04 -13.97 3.28
N SER A 266 3.96 -14.32 4.01
CA SER A 266 3.08 -15.41 3.62
C SER A 266 2.31 -15.14 2.32
N ILE A 267 1.94 -13.88 2.06
CA ILE A 267 1.30 -13.50 0.79
C ILE A 267 2.33 -13.50 -0.34
N VAL A 268 3.54 -12.98 -0.10
CA VAL A 268 4.64 -13.01 -1.08
C VAL A 268 4.97 -14.45 -1.47
N GLU A 269 5.11 -15.33 -0.49
CA GLU A 269 5.38 -16.76 -0.69
C GLU A 269 4.28 -17.41 -1.54
N ALA A 270 3.02 -17.18 -1.19
CA ALA A 270 1.88 -17.75 -1.89
C ALA A 270 1.78 -17.25 -3.34
N LEU A 271 1.94 -15.95 -3.59
CA LEU A 271 1.87 -15.34 -4.92
C LEU A 271 3.06 -15.71 -5.80
N SER A 272 4.25 -15.83 -5.22
CA SER A 272 5.49 -16.13 -5.96
C SER A 272 5.77 -17.62 -6.11
N GLU A 273 4.97 -18.49 -5.49
CA GLU A 273 5.20 -19.93 -5.43
C GLU A 273 6.61 -20.25 -4.90
N GLY A 274 7.02 -19.52 -3.86
CA GLY A 274 8.34 -19.64 -3.21
C GLY A 274 9.52 -19.10 -4.01
N GLN A 275 9.30 -18.43 -5.15
CA GLN A 275 10.38 -17.82 -5.94
C GLN A 275 10.81 -16.43 -5.42
N GLY A 276 10.14 -15.91 -4.41
CA GLY A 276 10.39 -14.58 -3.84
C GLY A 276 9.88 -13.45 -4.73
N THR A 277 10.34 -12.23 -4.45
CA THR A 277 9.80 -11.01 -5.07
C THR A 277 10.43 -10.77 -6.44
N SER A 278 9.75 -10.03 -7.32
CA SER A 278 10.36 -9.61 -8.59
C SER A 278 11.40 -8.48 -8.44
N PHE A 279 11.56 -7.92 -7.25
CA PHE A 279 12.52 -6.85 -6.95
C PHE A 279 13.86 -7.42 -6.49
N ALA A 280 13.83 -8.42 -5.61
CA ALA A 280 14.97 -9.30 -5.37
C ALA A 280 14.45 -10.74 -5.38
N PRO A 281 14.63 -11.49 -6.50
CA PRO A 281 14.22 -12.89 -6.55
C PRO A 281 14.92 -13.65 -5.43
N GLY A 282 14.20 -14.53 -4.75
CA GLY A 282 14.78 -15.38 -3.73
C GLY A 282 15.98 -16.09 -4.33
N ILE A 283 17.14 -16.01 -3.66
CA ILE A 283 18.27 -16.87 -4.02
C ILE A 283 17.72 -18.28 -3.84
N LYS A 284 17.51 -19.02 -4.94
CA LYS A 284 17.22 -20.45 -4.84
C LYS A 284 18.27 -21.00 -3.89
N ALA A 285 17.84 -21.51 -2.73
CA ALA A 285 18.74 -22.28 -1.89
C ALA A 285 19.35 -23.30 -2.83
N LYS A 286 20.68 -23.21 -3.04
CA LYS A 286 21.39 -24.19 -3.86
C LYS A 286 21.19 -25.52 -3.16
N LEU A 287 20.24 -26.32 -3.64
CA LEU A 287 20.25 -27.76 -3.47
C LEU A 287 21.38 -28.32 -4.33
#